data_AF-A0A1G2BDT1-F1
#
_entry.id   AF-A0A1G2BDT1-F1
#
_cell.length_a   1.000
_cell.length_b   1.000
_cell.length_c   1.000
_cell.angle_alpha   90.00
_cell.angle_beta   90.00
_cell.angle_gamma   90.00
#
_symmetry.space_group_name_H-M   'P 1'
#
loop_
_entity.id
_entity.type
_entity.pdbx_description
1 polymer ?
#
loop_
_entity_poly.entity_id
_entity_poly.type
_entity_poly.pdbx_seq_one_letter_code
_entity_poly.pdbx_strand_id
1 'polypeptide(L)'
;MQIPLYIFLILYGVIFSVYLVWTFFNLYHIIKFGFFDFTGKVNTLLFVGFSLVILSVTYFLLKDIVWTDSLMLFSPISNFFDNSSSLKL
;
A
#
# COMPACT_ATOMS: atom_id res chain seq x y z
N MET A 1 0.28 -22.83 7.80
CA MET A 1 -0.92 -21.97 7.72
C MET A 1 -0.78 -21.09 6.49
N GLN A 2 -1.79 -21.08 5.62
CA GLN A 2 -1.82 -20.25 4.41
C GLN A 2 -2.75 -19.05 4.68
N ILE A 3 -2.29 -17.84 4.34
CA ILE A 3 -3.12 -16.63 4.40
C ILE A 3 -3.37 -16.17 2.96
N PRO A 4 -4.64 -16.03 2.54
CA PRO A 4 -4.95 -15.55 1.20
C PRO A 4 -4.65 -14.05 1.06
N LEU A 5 -4.10 -13.66 -0.10
CA LEU A 5 -3.61 -12.30 -0.35
C LEU A 5 -4.72 -11.24 -0.38
N TYR A 6 -5.96 -11.62 -0.74
CA TYR A 6 -7.09 -10.69 -0.78
C TYR A 6 -7.36 -10.03 0.58
N ILE A 7 -6.96 -10.64 1.70
CA ILE A 7 -7.12 -10.04 3.04
C ILE A 7 -6.31 -8.75 3.14
N PHE A 8 -5.08 -8.75 2.60
CA PHE A 8 -4.23 -7.56 2.57
C PHE A 8 -4.79 -6.50 1.63
N LEU A 9 -5.38 -6.90 0.50
CA LEU A 9 -6.05 -5.98 -0.41
C LEU A 9 -7.22 -5.25 0.26
N ILE A 10 -8.05 -5.98 1.00
CA ILE A 10 -9.17 -5.40 1.77
C ILE A 10 -8.65 -4.43 2.81
N LEU A 11 -7.64 -4.84 3.60
CA LEU A 11 -7.05 -3.98 4.63
C LEU A 11 -6.47 -2.69 4.02
N TYR A 12 -5.74 -2.83 2.91
CA TYR A 12 -5.22 -1.69 2.15
C TYR A 12 -6.36 -0.77 1.67
N GLY A 13 -7.43 -1.33 1.12
CA GLY A 13 -8.60 -0.58 0.65
C GLY A 13 -9.30 0.20 1.76
N VAL A 14 -9.42 -0.37 2.96
CA VAL A 14 -9.98 0.31 4.14
C VAL A 14 -9.10 1.49 4.56
N ILE A 15 -7.79 1.26 4.70
CA ILE A 15 -6.83 2.32 5.07
C ILE A 15 -6.86 3.44 4.03
N PHE A 16 -6.87 3.09 2.74
CA PHE A 16 -6.95 4.04 1.65
C PHE A 16 -8.24 4.86 1.67
N SER A 17 -9.37 4.22 1.96
CA SER A 17 -10.67 4.91 2.07
C SER A 17 -10.68 5.92 3.23
N VAL A 18 -10.15 5.53 4.39
CA VAL A 18 -10.01 6.44 5.55
C VAL A 18 -9.10 7.62 5.19
N TYR A 19 -7.98 7.36 4.52
CA TYR A 19 -7.07 8.39 4.03
C TYR A 19 -7.75 9.37 3.07
N LEU A 20 -8.58 8.89 2.13
CA LEU A 20 -9.32 9.75 1.20
C LEU A 20 -10.33 10.64 1.93
N VAL A 21 -11.10 10.08 2.86
CA VAL A 21 -12.05 10.83 3.68
C VAL A 21 -11.32 11.90 4.51
N TRP A 22 -10.22 11.53 5.15
CA TRP A 22 -9.38 12.46 5.91
C TRP A 22 -8.81 13.58 5.03
N THR A 23 -8.31 13.24 3.86
CA THR A 23 -7.80 14.19 2.87
C THR A 23 -8.90 15.17 2.43
N PHE A 24 -10.10 14.67 2.15
CA PHE A 24 -11.24 15.50 1.77
C PHE A 24 -11.62 16.49 2.88
N PHE A 25 -11.67 16.04 4.14
CA PHE A 25 -11.92 16.93 5.28
C PHE A 25 -10.83 17.99 5.41
N ASN A 26 -9.55 17.63 5.30
CA ASN A 26 -8.47 18.62 5.40
C ASN A 26 -8.56 19.66 4.28
N LEU A 27 -8.78 19.24 3.03
CA LEU A 27 -8.96 20.16 1.91
C LEU A 27 -10.13 21.13 2.16
N TYR A 28 -11.27 20.60 2.62
CA TYR A 28 -12.42 21.41 3.00
C TYR A 28 -12.09 22.43 4.10
N HIS A 29 -11.37 22.01 5.14
CA HIS A 29 -10.97 22.90 6.24
C HIS A 29 -10.05 24.02 5.76
N ILE A 30 -9.03 23.71 4.95
CA ILE A 30 -8.09 24.73 4.44
C ILE A 30 -8.86 25.78 3.62
N ILE A 31 -9.81 25.34 2.78
CA ILE A 31 -10.63 26.25 1.95
C ILE A 31 -11.56 27.10 2.84
N LYS A 32 -12.26 26.48 3.80
CA LYS A 32 -13.28 27.16 4.62
C LYS A 32 -12.71 28.12 5.64
N PHE A 33 -11.60 27.76 6.29
CA PHE A 33 -10.98 28.59 7.34
C PHE A 33 -10.07 29.69 6.80
N GLY A 34 -10.00 29.86 5.48
CA GLY A 34 -9.24 30.94 4.87
C GLY A 34 -7.72 30.76 4.91
N PHE A 35 -7.23 29.59 5.31
CA PHE A 35 -5.80 29.23 5.24
C PHE A 35 -5.30 28.99 3.80
N PHE A 36 -6.12 29.32 2.80
CA PHE A 36 -5.80 29.19 1.38
C PHE A 36 -4.98 30.39 0.85
N ASP A 37 -4.05 30.87 1.66
CA ASP A 37 -3.00 31.81 1.27
C ASP A 37 -1.98 31.13 0.33
N PHE A 38 -1.03 31.89 -0.23
CA PHE A 38 -0.02 31.36 -1.14
C PHE A 38 0.70 30.12 -0.58
N THR A 39 1.14 30.17 0.68
CA THR A 39 1.78 29.05 1.37
C THR A 39 0.83 27.84 1.51
N GLY A 40 -0.44 28.08 1.83
CA GLY A 40 -1.46 27.03 1.93
C GLY A 40 -1.72 26.34 0.59
N LYS A 41 -1.75 27.11 -0.51
CA LYS A 41 -1.89 26.58 -1.88
C LYS A 41 -0.71 25.69 -2.27
N VAL A 42 0.52 26.16 -2.02
CA VAL A 42 1.74 25.40 -2.34
C VAL A 42 1.80 24.11 -1.52
N ASN A 43 1.54 24.19 -0.20
CA ASN A 43 1.52 22.99 0.66
C ASN A 43 0.44 22.00 0.25
N THR A 44 -0.76 22.47 -0.10
CA THR A 44 -1.85 21.62 -0.57
C THR A 44 -1.49 20.94 -1.88
N LEU A 45 -0.88 21.68 -2.82
CA LEU A 45 -0.44 21.14 -4.11
C LEU A 45 0.64 20.07 -3.92
N LEU A 46 1.65 20.33 -3.07
CA LEU A 46 2.68 19.33 -2.75
C LEU A 46 2.06 18.10 -2.09
N PHE A 47 1.18 18.28 -1.10
CA PHE A 47 0.52 17.17 -0.42
C PHE A 47 -0.28 16.29 -1.40
N VAL A 48 -1.14 16.88 -2.23
CA VAL A 48 -1.93 16.14 -3.22
C VAL A 48 -1.01 15.52 -4.27
N GLY A 49 0.02 16.25 -4.74
CA GLY A 49 1.00 15.76 -5.71
C GLY A 49 1.75 14.53 -5.22
N PHE A 50 2.33 14.59 -4.02
CA PHE A 50 3.00 13.43 -3.40
C PHE A 50 2.04 12.25 -3.22
N SER A 51 0.79 12.53 -2.84
CA SER A 51 -0.22 11.50 -2.67
C SER A 51 -0.55 10.78 -3.99
N LEU A 52 -0.65 11.53 -5.10
CA LEU A 52 -0.84 10.94 -6.43
C LEU A 52 0.38 10.13 -6.89
N VAL A 53 1.59 10.60 -6.59
CA VAL A 53 2.83 9.85 -6.89
C VAL A 53 2.86 8.53 -6.13
N ILE A 54 2.57 8.55 -4.82
CA ILE A 54 2.52 7.34 -4.00
C ILE A 54 1.48 6.37 -4.57
N LEU A 55 0.27 6.83 -4.88
CA LEU A 55 -0.77 5.98 -5.46
C LEU A 55 -0.38 5.39 -6.80
N SER A 56 0.28 6.16 -7.64
CA SER A 56 0.78 5.69 -8.94
C SER A 56 1.83 4.59 -8.77
N VAL A 57 2.81 4.81 -7.89
CA VAL A 57 3.85 3.83 -7.57
C VAL A 57 3.22 2.56 -6.99
N THR A 58 2.30 2.71 -6.04
CA THR A 58 1.60 1.57 -5.44
C THR A 58 0.82 0.78 -6.49
N TYR A 59 0.11 1.45 -7.41
CA TYR A 59 -0.55 0.77 -8.52
C TYR A 59 0.43 -0.03 -9.38
N PHE A 60 1.55 0.58 -9.79
CA PHE A 60 2.55 -0.12 -10.61
C PHE A 60 3.18 -1.32 -9.91
N LEU A 61 3.37 -1.27 -8.60
CA LEU A 61 3.90 -2.39 -7.81
C LEU A 61 2.89 -3.51 -7.62
N LEU A 62 1.60 -3.17 -7.56
CA LEU A 62 0.53 -4.10 -7.19
C LEU A 62 -0.24 -4.68 -8.38
N LYS A 63 -0.17 -4.05 -9.57
CA LYS A 63 -1.00 -4.42 -10.73
C LYS A 63 -0.77 -5.85 -11.23
N ASP A 64 0.43 -6.38 -11.06
CA ASP A 64 0.82 -7.71 -11.56
C ASP A 64 0.67 -8.80 -10.48
N ILE A 65 0.15 -8.46 -9.29
CA ILE A 65 -0.07 -9.41 -8.20
C ILE A 65 -1.37 -10.18 -8.42
N VAL A 66 -1.28 -11.51 -8.38
CA VAL A 66 -2.44 -12.41 -8.41
C VAL A 66 -3.07 -12.48 -7.02
N TRP A 67 -4.13 -11.70 -6.80
CA TRP A 67 -4.79 -11.58 -5.49
C TRP A 67 -5.54 -12.83 -5.01
N THR A 68 -5.75 -13.80 -5.89
CA THR A 68 -6.34 -15.11 -5.55
C THR A 68 -5.33 -16.06 -4.91
N ASP A 69 -4.05 -15.75 -4.95
CA ASP A 69 -3.00 -16.60 -4.38
C ASP A 69 -2.95 -16.49 -2.85
N SER A 70 -2.32 -17.49 -2.24
CA SER A 70 -2.11 -17.54 -0.79
C SER A 70 -0.63 -17.55 -0.44
N LEU A 71 -0.25 -16.76 0.56
CA LEU A 71 1.08 -16.78 1.13
C LEU A 71 1.18 -17.92 2.16
N MET A 72 2.23 -18.74 2.03
CA MET A 72 2.64 -19.65 3.08
C MET A 72 3.46 -18.87 4.11
N LEU A 73 2.91 -18.67 5.32
CA LEU A 73 3.58 -17.95 6.41
C LEU A 73 4.84 -18.66 6.93
N PHE A 74 4.85 -19.99 6.81
CA PHE A 74 5.94 -20.84 7.27
C PHE A 74 6.27 -21.81 6.15
N SER A 75 7.18 -21.42 5.27
CA SER A 75 7.90 -22.41 4.45
C SER A 75 8.98 -23.01 5.35
N PRO A 76 8.97 -24.31 5.64
CA PRO A 76 10.05 -24.88 6.43
C PRO A 76 11.33 -24.77 5.60
N ILE A 77 12.30 -24.02 6.14
CA ILE A 77 13.67 -23.91 5.62
C ILE A 77 14.33 -25.31 5.44
N SER A 78 13.73 -26.37 6.00
CA SER A 78 14.15 -27.77 5.82
C SER A 78 14.29 -28.18 4.36
N ASN A 79 13.46 -27.66 3.44
CA ASN A 79 13.57 -28.01 2.01
C ASN A 79 14.86 -27.50 1.36
N PHE A 80 15.50 -26.47 1.93
CA PHE A 80 16.79 -25.96 1.47
C PHE A 80 17.96 -26.83 1.95
N PHE A 81 17.82 -27.47 3.12
CA PHE A 81 18.84 -28.36 3.67
C PHE A 81 18.71 -29.81 3.18
N ASP A 82 17.50 -30.32 2.91
CA ASP A 82 17.28 -31.69 2.39
C ASP A 82 17.86 -31.90 0.99
N ASN A 83 17.87 -30.87 0.14
CA ASN A 83 18.40 -30.96 -1.23
C ASN A 83 19.94 -30.83 -1.28
N SER A 84 20.58 -30.43 -0.18
CA SER A 84 22.05 -30.36 -0.07
C SER A 84 22.68 -31.72 0.28
N SER A 85 21.90 -32.65 0.86
CA SER A 85 22.33 -34.00 1.18
C SER A 85 22.26 -34.98 -0.01
N SER A 86 21.44 -34.70 -1.02
CA SER A 86 21.30 -35.56 -2.22
C SER A 86 22.37 -35.31 -3.28
N LEU A 87 23.10 -34.19 -3.21
CA LEU A 87 24.21 -33.84 -4.10
C LEU A 87 25.58 -34.35 -3.62
N LYS A 88 25.61 -35.19 -2.58
CA LYS A 88 26.81 -35.94 -2.16
C LYS A 88 26.81 -37.34 -2.77
N LEU A 89 26.99 -37.44 -4.08
CA LEU A 89 27.37 -38.67 -4.79
C LEU A 89 28.37 -38.34 -5.89
#